data_AF-A0A1C6DNH6-F1
#
_entry.id   AF-A0A1C6DNH6-F1
#
_cell.length_a   1.000
_cell.length_b   1.000
_cell.length_c   1.000
_cell.angle_alpha   90.00
_cell.angle_beta   90.00
_cell.angle_gamma   90.00
#
_symmetry.space_group_name_H-M   'P 1'
#
loop_
_entity.id
_entity.type
_entity.pdbx_description
1 polymer ?
#
loop_
_entity_poly.entity_id
_entity_poly.type
_entity_poly.pdbx_seq_one_letter_code
_entity_poly.pdbx_strand_id
1 'polypeptide(L)'
;MGKETGFIEFERENQSKRPVEERIKDFNQIYIPMNYEKVKIQAARCMDCGVPFCTSEYGCPLGNAAPEINDLVYRGQWKDALDRLLQTNNFPEFTGTVCPGLCEKACVLGAIKEPVGCKNMELSIINKAFEEGWITAKPPLVRVGKTVAVIGSGPAGLACADQLNKAGYDVTVFERDDVIGGLLVYGIPDFKLEKWVVDRRVDLLKQEGIKFKTNIWVGRDYPAKILKKEYDIIVLTGGATQARDLPIPGRSLKGLHFAVDYLKQQNKRNRGLEVDEDEILATNKNVIVIGGGDTANDCVGTAIRQGAKNVYQLQRSSESERDSKGASFWGKISAMTKNPVFEEGGIREYSVKPTAFSGEAGIVNKLHAIKLDENREEIADSDFEIECDLALFALGFLHPEHETLLGDLGVELDERGNVKTDEFKRTSVKGVYAAGDMRSGQSLVCKAISDGRKAARTIDLDIMGQTNLR
;
A
#
# COMPACT_ATOMS: atom_id res chain seq x y z
N MET A 1 17.88 -26.41 -2.83
CA MET A 1 16.68 -25.80 -2.21
C MET A 1 15.46 -26.19 -3.05
N GLY A 2 14.32 -26.51 -2.44
CA GLY A 2 13.13 -27.00 -3.14
C GLY A 2 13.30 -28.42 -3.72
N LYS A 3 12.37 -28.81 -4.60
CA LYS A 3 12.49 -30.04 -5.39
C LYS A 3 13.14 -29.70 -6.73
N GLU A 4 14.26 -30.35 -7.07
CA GLU A 4 15.04 -30.05 -8.29
C GLU A 4 14.18 -30.00 -9.57
N THR A 5 13.21 -30.92 -9.69
CA THR A 5 12.30 -31.02 -10.83
C THR A 5 10.90 -30.42 -10.55
N GLY A 6 10.69 -29.78 -9.41
CA GLY A 6 9.35 -29.36 -8.96
C GLY A 6 8.65 -28.38 -9.92
N PHE A 7 9.40 -27.50 -10.59
CA PHE A 7 8.86 -26.57 -11.60
C PHE A 7 8.46 -27.26 -12.93
N ILE A 8 8.96 -28.47 -13.17
CA ILE A 8 8.59 -29.30 -14.32
C ILE A 8 7.30 -30.07 -13.99
N GLU A 9 7.23 -30.62 -12.77
CA GLU A 9 6.15 -31.51 -12.34
C GLU A 9 4.87 -30.79 -11.90
N PHE A 10 5.00 -29.59 -11.33
CA PHE A 10 3.87 -28.87 -10.76
C PHE A 10 3.57 -27.57 -11.50
N GLU A 11 2.32 -27.44 -11.92
CA GLU A 11 1.79 -26.20 -12.48
C GLU A 11 1.47 -25.18 -11.38
N ARG A 12 1.46 -23.90 -11.77
CA ARG A 12 1.12 -22.81 -10.84
C ARG A 12 -0.34 -22.93 -10.42
N GLU A 13 -0.56 -22.94 -9.12
CA GLU A 13 -1.88 -22.76 -8.52
C GLU A 13 -1.91 -21.41 -7.79
N ASN A 14 -2.92 -20.59 -8.06
CA ASN A 14 -3.15 -19.33 -7.34
C ASN A 14 -4.27 -19.53 -6.30
N GLN A 15 -4.38 -18.61 -5.35
CA GLN A 15 -5.52 -18.58 -4.43
C GLN A 15 -6.82 -18.49 -5.24
N SER A 16 -7.80 -19.32 -4.89
CA SER A 16 -9.15 -19.18 -5.42
C SER A 16 -9.80 -17.91 -4.86
N LYS A 17 -10.84 -17.45 -5.55
CA LYS A 17 -11.62 -16.29 -5.14
C LYS A 17 -13.02 -16.76 -4.75
N ARG A 18 -13.67 -16.03 -3.85
CA ARG A 18 -15.10 -16.21 -3.56
C ARG A 18 -15.93 -15.96 -4.84
N PRO A 19 -17.09 -16.62 -5.01
CA PRO A 19 -18.00 -16.36 -6.12
C PRO A 19 -18.36 -14.88 -6.24
N VAL A 20 -18.53 -14.39 -7.47
CA VAL A 20 -18.79 -12.96 -7.73
C VAL A 20 -20.10 -12.53 -7.07
N GLU A 21 -21.14 -13.35 -7.22
CA GLU A 21 -22.51 -13.11 -6.75
C GLU A 21 -22.61 -13.05 -5.23
N GLU A 22 -21.61 -13.58 -4.52
CA GLU A 22 -21.47 -13.51 -3.07
C GLU A 22 -20.61 -12.31 -2.66
N ARG A 23 -19.41 -12.15 -3.22
CA ARG A 23 -18.42 -11.17 -2.75
C ARG A 23 -18.76 -9.71 -3.08
N ILE A 24 -19.72 -9.46 -3.97
CA ILE A 24 -20.23 -8.10 -4.22
C ILE A 24 -21.25 -7.64 -3.16
N LYS A 25 -21.73 -8.54 -2.30
CA LYS A 25 -22.75 -8.24 -1.27
C LYS A 25 -22.14 -7.89 0.09
N ASP A 26 -20.83 -8.00 0.22
CA ASP A 26 -20.10 -7.67 1.44
C ASP A 26 -18.72 -7.09 1.11
N PHE A 27 -18.00 -6.68 2.16
CA PHE A 27 -16.66 -6.12 2.07
C PHE A 27 -15.58 -7.09 2.59
N ASN A 28 -15.89 -8.37 2.78
CA ASN A 28 -14.91 -9.33 3.28
C ASN A 28 -13.89 -9.68 2.20
N GLN A 29 -12.73 -10.22 2.60
CA GLN A 29 -11.65 -10.54 1.67
C GLN A 29 -12.11 -11.45 0.51
N ILE A 30 -11.72 -11.11 -0.72
CA ILE A 30 -12.16 -11.85 -1.91
C ILE A 30 -11.42 -13.17 -2.12
N TYR A 31 -10.20 -13.31 -1.57
CA TYR A 31 -9.35 -14.49 -1.77
C TYR A 31 -9.57 -15.51 -0.67
N ILE A 32 -9.63 -16.77 -1.07
CA ILE A 32 -9.70 -17.92 -0.17
C ILE A 32 -8.27 -18.38 0.13
N PRO A 33 -7.87 -18.52 1.41
CA PRO A 33 -6.57 -19.06 1.77
C PRO A 33 -6.33 -20.45 1.15
N MET A 34 -5.13 -20.65 0.62
CA MET A 34 -4.74 -21.95 0.08
C MET A 34 -4.40 -22.91 1.21
N ASN A 35 -4.80 -24.18 1.09
CA ASN A 35 -4.40 -25.23 2.04
C ASN A 35 -2.87 -25.36 2.11
N TYR A 36 -2.31 -25.49 3.32
CA TYR A 36 -0.87 -25.60 3.54
C TYR A 36 -0.16 -26.72 2.75
N GLU A 37 -0.81 -27.85 2.49
CA GLU A 37 -0.22 -28.90 1.64
C GLU A 37 -0.08 -28.45 0.18
N LYS A 38 -1.04 -27.69 -0.34
CA LYS A 38 -0.91 -27.06 -1.66
C LYS A 38 0.17 -25.99 -1.67
N VAL A 39 0.29 -25.21 -0.60
CA VAL A 39 1.37 -24.22 -0.46
C VAL A 39 2.74 -24.91 -0.49
N LYS A 40 2.92 -26.05 0.19
CA LYS A 40 4.14 -26.87 0.13
C LYS A 40 4.47 -27.32 -1.29
N ILE A 41 3.46 -27.75 -2.06
CA ILE A 41 3.63 -28.11 -3.47
C ILE A 41 4.06 -26.88 -4.29
N GLN A 42 3.42 -25.72 -4.09
CA GLN A 42 3.80 -24.50 -4.80
C GLN A 42 5.19 -24.00 -4.44
N ALA A 43 5.64 -24.19 -3.19
CA ALA A 43 7.00 -23.89 -2.75
C ALA A 43 8.06 -24.76 -3.46
N ALA A 44 7.72 -26.00 -3.79
CA ALA A 44 8.58 -26.94 -4.51
C ALA A 44 8.95 -26.46 -5.94
N ARG A 45 8.20 -25.51 -6.51
CA ARG A 45 8.43 -24.96 -7.86
C ARG A 45 9.63 -24.00 -7.94
N CYS A 46 10.27 -23.66 -6.82
CA CYS A 46 11.48 -22.85 -6.83
C CYS A 46 12.63 -23.58 -7.54
N MET A 47 13.29 -22.91 -8.49
CA MET A 47 14.40 -23.49 -9.27
C MET A 47 15.77 -23.40 -8.59
N ASP A 48 15.83 -22.84 -7.38
CA ASP A 48 17.09 -22.61 -6.65
C ASP A 48 18.17 -21.90 -7.50
N CYS A 49 17.78 -20.77 -8.10
CA CYS A 49 18.64 -20.07 -9.05
C CYS A 49 19.93 -19.57 -8.37
N GLY A 50 21.08 -19.80 -9.01
CA GLY A 50 22.38 -19.30 -8.52
C GLY A 50 22.43 -17.77 -8.36
N VAL A 51 21.68 -17.03 -9.18
CA VAL A 51 21.44 -15.59 -8.98
C VAL A 51 19.93 -15.37 -8.74
N PRO A 52 19.48 -15.21 -7.48
CA PRO A 52 18.07 -15.12 -7.16
C PRO A 52 17.53 -13.69 -7.35
N PHE A 53 17.14 -13.34 -8.58
CA PHE A 53 16.54 -12.04 -8.92
C PHE A 53 15.30 -11.68 -8.08
N CYS A 54 14.58 -12.68 -7.57
CA CYS A 54 13.44 -12.46 -6.68
C CYS A 54 13.83 -11.81 -5.33
N THR A 55 15.09 -11.96 -4.89
CA THR A 55 15.64 -11.42 -3.64
C THR A 55 16.43 -10.12 -3.86
N SER A 56 16.75 -9.76 -5.11
CA SER A 56 17.53 -8.56 -5.43
C SER A 56 16.66 -7.32 -5.58
N GLU A 57 17.28 -6.19 -5.92
CA GLU A 57 16.61 -4.90 -6.18
C GLU A 57 15.54 -4.97 -7.28
N TYR A 58 15.65 -5.95 -8.20
CA TYR A 58 14.67 -6.19 -9.25
C TYR A 58 13.40 -6.89 -8.74
N GLY A 59 13.48 -7.57 -7.58
CA GLY A 59 12.42 -8.40 -7.02
C GLY A 59 11.82 -7.82 -5.74
N CYS A 60 12.49 -7.99 -4.60
CA CYS A 60 11.93 -7.65 -3.30
C CYS A 60 12.64 -6.44 -2.69
N PRO A 61 11.97 -5.28 -2.50
CA PRO A 61 12.56 -4.11 -1.85
C PRO A 61 13.02 -4.34 -0.40
N LEU A 62 12.52 -5.39 0.25
CA LEU A 62 12.90 -5.80 1.60
C LEU A 62 14.07 -6.80 1.60
N GLY A 63 14.42 -7.38 0.45
CA GLY A 63 15.44 -8.42 0.36
C GLY A 63 15.02 -9.76 0.97
N ASN A 64 13.71 -10.08 0.97
CA ASN A 64 13.22 -11.37 1.46
C ASN A 64 13.91 -12.52 0.71
N ALA A 65 14.50 -13.45 1.44
CA ALA A 65 15.23 -14.61 0.91
C ALA A 65 14.27 -15.69 0.39
N ALA A 66 13.56 -15.38 -0.70
CA ALA A 66 12.52 -16.24 -1.24
C ALA A 66 12.99 -17.69 -1.50
N PRO A 67 14.17 -17.98 -2.08
CA PRO A 67 14.61 -19.37 -2.30
C PRO A 67 14.70 -20.20 -1.01
N GLU A 68 15.26 -19.60 0.06
CA GLU A 68 15.41 -20.27 1.35
C GLU A 68 14.05 -20.47 2.03
N ILE A 69 13.20 -19.43 1.99
CA ILE A 69 11.83 -19.52 2.53
C ILE A 69 11.05 -20.63 1.82
N ASN A 70 11.16 -20.73 0.49
CA ASN A 70 10.48 -21.75 -0.30
C ASN A 70 10.99 -23.16 0.05
N ASP A 71 12.29 -23.34 0.25
CA ASP A 71 12.87 -24.62 0.67
C ASP A 71 12.36 -25.06 2.05
N LEU A 72 12.37 -24.13 3.01
CA LEU A 72 11.91 -24.40 4.37
C LEU A 72 10.42 -24.75 4.39
N VAL A 73 9.58 -24.03 3.64
CA VAL A 73 8.17 -24.37 3.49
C VAL A 73 8.01 -25.75 2.84
N TYR A 74 8.70 -26.03 1.74
CA TYR A 74 8.62 -27.33 1.05
C TYR A 74 8.96 -28.50 1.99
N ARG A 75 9.97 -28.34 2.85
CA ARG A 75 10.38 -29.33 3.86
C ARG A 75 9.44 -29.40 5.08
N GLY A 76 8.43 -28.54 5.17
CA GLY A 76 7.53 -28.45 6.32
C GLY A 76 8.12 -27.72 7.52
N GLN A 77 9.26 -27.05 7.38
CA GLN A 77 9.94 -26.26 8.42
C GLN A 77 9.34 -24.85 8.52
N TRP A 78 8.03 -24.78 8.78
CA TRP A 78 7.27 -23.52 8.77
C TRP A 78 7.75 -22.47 9.77
N LYS A 79 8.17 -22.90 10.96
CA LYS A 79 8.69 -21.97 11.98
C LYS A 79 10.04 -21.39 11.56
N ASP A 80 10.92 -22.18 10.97
CA ASP A 80 12.19 -21.68 10.44
C ASP A 80 11.97 -20.74 9.24
N ALA A 81 10.99 -21.06 8.38
CA ALA A 81 10.58 -20.19 7.28
C ALA A 81 10.08 -18.83 7.79
N LEU A 82 9.29 -18.83 8.87
CA LEU A 82 8.86 -17.62 9.56
C LEU A 82 10.05 -16.83 10.12
N ASP A 83 10.92 -17.51 10.88
CA ASP A 83 12.10 -16.87 11.49
C ASP A 83 13.00 -16.25 10.42
N ARG A 84 13.09 -16.86 9.22
CA ARG A 84 13.80 -16.28 8.07
C ARG A 84 13.07 -15.07 7.46
N LEU A 85 11.75 -15.17 7.26
CA LEU A 85 10.92 -14.10 6.68
C LEU A 85 10.91 -12.83 7.55
N LEU A 86 10.81 -12.99 8.88
CA LEU A 86 10.77 -11.87 9.82
C LEU A 86 12.11 -11.13 9.97
N GLN A 87 13.22 -11.69 9.48
CA GLN A 87 14.51 -10.98 9.48
C GLN A 87 14.48 -9.73 8.60
N THR A 88 13.72 -9.77 7.51
CA THR A 88 13.69 -8.71 6.48
C THR A 88 12.35 -8.01 6.38
N ASN A 89 11.26 -8.64 6.82
CA ASN A 89 9.93 -8.05 6.75
C ASN A 89 9.25 -7.95 8.13
N ASN A 90 8.86 -6.75 8.52
CA ASN A 90 8.12 -6.51 9.75
C ASN A 90 6.67 -7.02 9.68
N PHE A 91 6.04 -6.90 8.50
CA PHE A 91 4.59 -7.12 8.33
C PHE A 91 4.26 -7.97 7.09
N PRO A 92 4.63 -9.27 7.07
CA PRO A 92 4.31 -10.16 5.97
C PRO A 92 2.82 -10.26 5.64
N GLU A 93 1.95 -10.05 6.62
CA GLU A 93 0.49 -10.05 6.43
C GLU A 93 0.01 -8.86 5.58
N PHE A 94 0.75 -7.75 5.56
CA PHE A 94 0.41 -6.60 4.72
C PHE A 94 0.94 -6.81 3.31
N THR A 95 2.23 -7.14 3.18
CA THR A 95 2.89 -7.34 1.88
C THR A 95 2.34 -8.55 1.14
N GLY A 96 2.14 -9.68 1.83
CA GLY A 96 1.52 -10.89 1.27
C GLY A 96 0.10 -10.65 0.74
N THR A 97 -0.56 -9.58 1.20
CA THR A 97 -1.92 -9.21 0.80
C THR A 97 -1.92 -8.18 -0.34
N VAL A 98 -1.21 -7.06 -0.18
CA VAL A 98 -1.35 -5.89 -1.08
C VAL A 98 -0.17 -5.67 -2.02
N CYS A 99 0.95 -6.39 -1.87
CA CYS A 99 2.07 -6.28 -2.80
C CYS A 99 1.64 -6.74 -4.21
N PRO A 100 2.12 -6.08 -5.29
CA PRO A 100 1.86 -6.52 -6.66
C PRO A 100 2.75 -7.73 -7.08
N GLY A 101 3.40 -8.41 -6.14
CA GLY A 101 4.22 -9.60 -6.42
C GLY A 101 5.49 -9.30 -7.21
N LEU A 102 6.22 -8.22 -6.86
CA LEU A 102 7.45 -7.83 -7.58
C LEU A 102 8.49 -8.95 -7.67
N CYS A 103 8.63 -9.75 -6.60
CA CYS A 103 9.49 -10.93 -6.58
C CYS A 103 9.06 -12.02 -7.59
N GLU A 104 7.76 -12.15 -7.86
CA GLU A 104 7.23 -13.05 -8.87
C GLU A 104 7.49 -12.52 -10.28
N LYS A 105 7.41 -11.19 -10.48
CA LYS A 105 7.78 -10.53 -11.74
C LYS A 105 9.27 -10.66 -12.09
N ALA A 106 10.13 -10.77 -11.08
CA ALA A 106 11.57 -10.99 -11.24
C ALA A 106 11.97 -12.47 -11.24
N CYS A 107 11.04 -13.39 -10.95
CA CYS A 107 11.34 -14.82 -10.83
C CYS A 107 11.85 -15.37 -12.17
N VAL A 108 13.03 -16.00 -12.19
CA VAL A 108 13.64 -16.56 -13.41
C VAL A 108 12.73 -17.58 -14.09
N LEU A 109 11.94 -18.34 -13.32
CA LEU A 109 10.96 -19.29 -13.89
C LEU A 109 9.97 -18.58 -14.81
N GLY A 110 9.64 -17.31 -14.50
CA GLY A 110 8.80 -16.42 -15.30
C GLY A 110 9.22 -16.29 -16.77
N ALA A 111 10.51 -16.49 -17.08
CA ALA A 111 11.00 -16.46 -18.47
C ALA A 111 10.42 -17.60 -19.31
N ILE A 112 10.20 -18.78 -18.71
CA ILE A 112 9.81 -19.99 -19.43
C ILE A 112 8.42 -20.52 -19.06
N LYS A 113 7.98 -20.35 -17.81
CA LYS A 113 6.69 -20.78 -17.27
C LYS A 113 6.11 -19.72 -16.33
N GLU A 114 4.93 -19.99 -15.76
CA GLU A 114 4.39 -19.18 -14.67
C GLU A 114 5.35 -19.13 -13.46
N PRO A 115 5.61 -17.96 -12.85
CA PRO A 115 6.57 -17.83 -11.77
C PRO A 115 6.13 -18.54 -10.48
N VAL A 116 7.05 -18.60 -9.51
CA VAL A 116 6.76 -19.10 -8.16
C VAL A 116 5.86 -18.10 -7.44
N GLY A 117 4.79 -18.58 -6.79
CA GLY A 117 3.82 -17.78 -6.05
C GLY A 117 4.33 -17.30 -4.68
N CYS A 118 5.43 -16.53 -4.66
CA CYS A 118 6.08 -16.05 -3.44
C CYS A 118 5.15 -15.20 -2.56
N LYS A 119 4.23 -14.42 -3.16
CA LYS A 119 3.30 -13.56 -2.41
C LYS A 119 2.35 -14.40 -1.55
N ASN A 120 1.72 -15.42 -2.15
CA ASN A 120 0.80 -16.29 -1.42
C ASN A 120 1.55 -17.10 -0.34
N MET A 121 2.78 -17.50 -0.63
CA MET A 121 3.62 -18.22 0.33
C MET A 121 3.98 -17.37 1.53
N GLU A 122 4.37 -16.11 1.33
CA GLU A 122 4.58 -15.13 2.39
C GLU A 122 3.34 -14.99 3.29
N LEU A 123 2.16 -14.81 2.69
CA LEU A 123 0.89 -14.70 3.42
C LEU A 123 0.54 -15.99 4.19
N SER A 124 0.81 -17.15 3.59
CA SER A 124 0.53 -18.45 4.22
C SER A 124 1.41 -18.70 5.44
N ILE A 125 2.69 -18.34 5.38
CA ILE A 125 3.63 -18.48 6.51
C ILE A 125 3.15 -17.66 7.71
N ILE A 126 2.81 -16.39 7.49
CA ILE A 126 2.40 -15.52 8.60
C ILE A 126 1.03 -15.89 9.16
N ASN A 127 0.09 -16.31 8.31
CA ASN A 127 -1.21 -16.80 8.78
C ASN A 127 -1.04 -18.03 9.67
N LYS A 128 -0.25 -19.02 9.21
CA LYS A 128 0.08 -20.20 10.01
C LYS A 128 0.75 -19.82 11.33
N ALA A 129 1.68 -18.87 11.30
CA ALA A 129 2.38 -18.44 12.50
C ALA A 129 1.45 -17.83 13.56
N PHE A 130 0.40 -17.11 13.16
CA PHE A 130 -0.61 -16.63 14.09
C PHE A 130 -1.55 -17.74 14.56
N GLU A 131 -1.97 -18.65 13.67
CA GLU A 131 -2.79 -19.83 14.03
C GLU A 131 -2.10 -20.73 15.07
N GLU A 132 -0.79 -20.92 14.93
CA GLU A 132 0.04 -21.76 15.82
C GLU A 132 0.55 -21.00 17.06
N GLY A 133 0.23 -19.71 17.20
CA GLY A 133 0.67 -18.89 18.34
C GLY A 133 2.18 -18.59 18.38
N TRP A 134 2.90 -18.67 17.26
CA TRP A 134 4.34 -18.38 17.18
C TRP A 134 4.67 -16.89 17.20
N ILE A 135 3.73 -16.05 16.78
CA ILE A 135 3.86 -14.59 16.88
C ILE A 135 3.42 -14.16 18.28
N THR A 136 4.38 -13.71 19.07
CA THR A 136 4.19 -13.22 20.44
C THR A 136 4.97 -11.92 20.64
N ALA A 137 4.50 -11.07 21.55
CA ALA A 137 5.15 -9.80 21.85
C ALA A 137 6.54 -10.05 22.46
N LYS A 138 7.56 -9.39 21.92
CA LYS A 138 8.95 -9.47 22.39
C LYS A 138 9.48 -8.07 22.77
N PRO A 139 9.02 -7.48 23.88
CA PRO A 139 9.52 -6.18 24.33
C PRO A 139 11.04 -6.23 24.57
N PRO A 140 11.76 -5.12 24.33
CA PRO A 140 13.20 -5.07 24.54
C PRO A 140 13.54 -5.28 26.02
N LEU A 141 14.59 -6.04 26.30
CA LEU A 141 15.05 -6.32 27.67
C LEU A 141 15.75 -5.12 28.31
N VAL A 142 16.34 -4.25 27.50
CA VAL A 142 17.10 -3.07 27.94
C VAL A 142 16.64 -1.86 27.14
N ARG A 143 16.43 -0.73 27.83
CA ARG A 143 16.14 0.56 27.21
C ARG A 143 17.43 1.38 27.10
N VAL A 144 17.63 2.05 25.97
CA VAL A 144 18.83 2.88 25.72
C VAL A 144 18.71 4.29 26.30
N GLY A 145 17.54 4.65 26.85
CA GLY A 145 17.30 5.97 27.44
C GLY A 145 17.20 7.09 26.40
N LYS A 146 16.78 6.76 25.17
CA LYS A 146 16.56 7.70 24.07
C LYS A 146 15.12 7.64 23.59
N THR A 147 14.55 8.82 23.37
CA THR A 147 13.15 9.01 23.02
C THR A 147 12.98 9.31 21.53
N VAL A 148 12.01 8.66 20.90
CA VAL A 148 11.74 8.82 19.46
C VAL A 148 10.27 9.16 19.23
N ALA A 149 10.03 10.25 18.51
CA ALA A 149 8.72 10.58 17.96
C ALA A 149 8.65 10.15 16.49
N VAL A 150 7.75 9.22 16.17
CA VAL A 150 7.44 8.83 14.80
C VAL A 150 6.14 9.49 14.39
N ILE A 151 6.16 10.29 13.32
CA ILE A 151 5.01 11.08 12.88
C ILE A 151 4.34 10.40 11.69
N GLY A 152 3.10 9.93 11.90
CA GLY A 152 2.33 9.13 10.96
C GLY A 152 2.45 7.64 11.24
N SER A 153 1.33 6.94 11.24
CA SER A 153 1.26 5.51 11.56
C SER A 153 1.09 4.59 10.36
N GLY A 154 1.46 5.07 9.17
CA GLY A 154 1.52 4.22 7.97
C GLY A 154 2.63 3.15 8.04
N PRO A 155 2.77 2.32 6.99
CA PRO A 155 3.72 1.21 6.99
C PRO A 155 5.18 1.59 7.31
N ALA A 156 5.64 2.76 6.83
CA ALA A 156 6.98 3.25 7.12
C ALA A 156 7.16 3.60 8.61
N GLY A 157 6.20 4.31 9.19
CA GLY A 157 6.21 4.69 10.60
C GLY A 157 6.15 3.48 11.52
N LEU A 158 5.24 2.53 11.25
CA LEU A 158 5.15 1.29 12.02
C LEU A 158 6.42 0.45 11.93
N ALA A 159 7.02 0.32 10.73
CA ALA A 159 8.24 -0.45 10.55
C ALA A 159 9.44 0.20 11.26
N CYS A 160 9.54 1.53 11.20
CA CYS A 160 10.57 2.28 11.91
C CYS A 160 10.41 2.14 13.43
N ALA A 161 9.18 2.30 13.92
CA ALA A 161 8.86 2.16 15.34
C ALA A 161 9.16 0.76 15.88
N ASP A 162 8.80 -0.29 15.14
CA ASP A 162 9.11 -1.68 15.47
C ASP A 162 10.62 -1.93 15.59
N GLN A 163 11.41 -1.48 14.61
CA GLN A 163 12.87 -1.66 14.61
C GLN A 163 13.53 -0.90 15.78
N LEU A 164 13.16 0.36 16.00
CA LEU A 164 13.72 1.17 17.08
C LEU A 164 13.28 0.65 18.46
N ASN A 165 12.04 0.21 18.62
CA ASN A 165 11.61 -0.40 19.88
C ASN A 165 12.42 -1.66 20.19
N LYS A 166 12.66 -2.52 19.20
CA LYS A 166 13.53 -3.71 19.35
C LYS A 166 14.97 -3.37 19.71
N ALA A 167 15.48 -2.24 19.24
CA ALA A 167 16.79 -1.72 19.63
C ALA A 167 16.82 -1.05 21.03
N GLY A 168 15.67 -0.94 21.71
CA GLY A 168 15.58 -0.42 23.08
C GLY A 168 15.21 1.05 23.19
N TYR A 169 14.82 1.73 22.11
CA TYR A 169 14.36 3.11 22.15
C TYR A 169 12.96 3.22 22.77
N ASP A 170 12.66 4.36 23.38
CA ASP A 170 11.32 4.71 23.84
C ASP A 170 10.56 5.40 22.72
N VAL A 171 9.74 4.63 22.00
CA VAL A 171 9.06 5.09 20.78
C VAL A 171 7.62 5.53 21.07
N THR A 172 7.27 6.73 20.59
CA THR A 172 5.89 7.22 20.50
C THR A 172 5.53 7.48 19.04
N VAL A 173 4.47 6.84 18.55
CA VAL A 173 3.89 7.07 17.23
C VAL A 173 2.70 8.03 17.36
N PHE A 174 2.74 9.13 16.61
CA PHE A 174 1.67 10.10 16.52
C PHE A 174 0.88 9.88 15.23
N GLU A 175 -0.45 9.85 15.34
CA GLU A 175 -1.38 9.69 14.24
C GLU A 175 -2.44 10.80 14.31
N ARG A 176 -2.71 11.44 13.17
CA ARG A 176 -3.71 12.50 13.06
C ARG A 176 -5.12 11.93 13.06
N ASP A 177 -5.28 10.75 12.49
CA ASP A 177 -6.56 10.06 12.47
C ASP A 177 -6.83 9.31 13.79
N ASP A 178 -8.06 8.84 13.95
CA ASP A 178 -8.56 8.11 15.11
C ASP A 178 -8.06 6.66 15.19
N VAL A 179 -7.59 6.10 14.07
CA VAL A 179 -7.10 4.72 13.96
C VAL A 179 -5.69 4.65 13.36
N ILE A 180 -4.86 3.79 13.96
CA ILE A 180 -3.48 3.51 13.55
C ILE A 180 -3.45 2.66 12.26
N GLY A 181 -2.61 3.04 11.30
CA GLY A 181 -2.33 2.26 10.09
C GLY A 181 -2.32 3.08 8.79
N GLY A 182 -2.68 4.36 8.84
CA GLY A 182 -2.74 5.23 7.67
C GLY A 182 -3.60 4.66 6.55
N LEU A 183 -3.08 4.65 5.30
CA LEU A 183 -3.82 4.11 4.15
C LEU A 183 -4.04 2.58 4.19
N LEU A 184 -3.39 1.81 5.08
CA LEU A 184 -3.78 0.42 5.31
C LEU A 184 -5.20 0.32 5.88
N VAL A 185 -5.60 1.34 6.64
CA VAL A 185 -6.92 1.43 7.30
C VAL A 185 -7.87 2.30 6.51
N TYR A 186 -7.46 3.49 6.09
CA TYR A 186 -8.37 4.44 5.43
C TYR A 186 -8.22 4.57 3.93
N GLY A 187 -7.32 3.81 3.30
CA GLY A 187 -7.18 3.76 1.85
C GLY A 187 -7.65 2.44 1.26
N ILE A 188 -6.95 1.35 1.59
CA ILE A 188 -7.16 0.03 1.01
C ILE A 188 -8.47 -0.56 1.56
N PRO A 189 -9.42 -1.01 0.73
CA PRO A 189 -10.68 -1.60 1.21
C PRO A 189 -10.51 -2.93 1.95
N ASP A 190 -11.45 -3.28 2.82
CA ASP A 190 -11.51 -4.57 3.52
C ASP A 190 -11.48 -5.78 2.59
N PHE A 191 -12.13 -5.69 1.43
CA PHE A 191 -12.17 -6.81 0.47
C PHE A 191 -10.81 -7.14 -0.14
N LYS A 192 -9.82 -6.24 0.03
CA LYS A 192 -8.41 -6.49 -0.25
C LYS A 192 -7.58 -6.76 1.00
N LEU A 193 -7.74 -5.98 2.06
CA LEU A 193 -7.01 -6.10 3.32
C LEU A 193 -7.96 -5.84 4.49
N GLU A 194 -8.41 -6.90 5.15
CA GLU A 194 -9.31 -6.78 6.29
C GLU A 194 -8.63 -6.09 7.47
N LYS A 195 -9.35 -5.16 8.10
CA LYS A 195 -8.73 -4.21 9.05
C LYS A 195 -8.31 -4.87 10.36
N TRP A 196 -8.97 -5.98 10.74
CA TRP A 196 -8.57 -6.77 11.91
C TRP A 196 -7.13 -7.30 11.81
N VAL A 197 -6.61 -7.49 10.59
CA VAL A 197 -5.20 -7.89 10.36
C VAL A 197 -4.24 -6.78 10.79
N VAL A 198 -4.61 -5.53 10.52
CA VAL A 198 -3.85 -4.34 10.95
C VAL A 198 -3.98 -4.16 12.46
N ASP A 199 -5.20 -4.23 12.99
CA ASP A 199 -5.49 -4.09 14.42
C ASP A 199 -4.66 -5.10 15.25
N ARG A 200 -4.69 -6.38 14.87
CA ARG A 200 -3.91 -7.46 15.51
C ARG A 200 -2.42 -7.13 15.58
N ARG A 201 -1.85 -6.59 14.50
CA ARG A 201 -0.43 -6.22 14.46
C ARG A 201 -0.13 -5.00 15.33
N VAL A 202 -0.98 -3.98 15.28
CA VAL A 202 -0.83 -2.78 16.11
C VAL A 202 -0.92 -3.13 17.59
N ASP A 203 -1.81 -4.03 17.97
CA ASP A 203 -1.93 -4.48 19.37
C ASP A 203 -0.69 -5.27 19.83
N LEU A 204 -0.08 -6.06 18.95
CA LEU A 204 1.22 -6.68 19.24
C LEU A 204 2.30 -5.61 19.51
N LEU A 205 2.37 -4.57 18.67
CA LEU A 205 3.34 -3.47 18.83
C LEU A 205 3.10 -2.67 20.12
N LYS A 206 1.84 -2.49 20.54
CA LYS A 206 1.50 -1.90 21.85
C LYS A 206 2.02 -2.77 23.00
N GLN A 207 1.82 -4.09 22.92
CA GLN A 207 2.30 -5.04 23.93
C GLN A 207 3.84 -5.06 24.02
N GLU A 208 4.54 -4.77 22.93
CA GLU A 208 6.00 -4.62 22.91
C GLU A 208 6.49 -3.27 23.50
N GLY A 209 5.58 -2.38 23.85
CA GLY A 209 5.86 -1.12 24.56
C GLY A 209 5.85 0.13 23.69
N ILE A 210 5.44 0.05 22.42
CA ILE A 210 5.30 1.24 21.57
C ILE A 210 4.06 2.02 22.01
N LYS A 211 4.22 3.32 22.23
CA LYS A 211 3.12 4.22 22.60
C LYS A 211 2.47 4.77 21.34
N PHE A 212 1.14 4.71 21.25
CA PHE A 212 0.38 5.29 20.14
C PHE A 212 -0.47 6.44 20.65
N LYS A 213 -0.45 7.56 19.92
CA LYS A 213 -1.19 8.78 20.19
C LYS A 213 -1.99 9.14 18.93
N THR A 214 -3.28 8.84 18.92
CA THR A 214 -4.23 9.14 17.82
C THR A 214 -4.87 10.51 18.01
N ASN A 215 -5.58 10.98 16.98
CA ASN A 215 -6.25 12.29 16.97
C ASN A 215 -5.31 13.46 17.30
N ILE A 216 -4.04 13.35 16.92
CA ILE A 216 -3.05 14.40 17.16
C ILE A 216 -2.39 14.78 15.84
N TRP A 217 -2.78 15.95 15.32
CA TRP A 217 -2.15 16.55 14.16
C TRP A 217 -0.90 17.30 14.59
N VAL A 218 0.25 16.63 14.51
CA VAL A 218 1.54 17.24 14.84
C VAL A 218 1.86 18.39 13.88
N GLY A 219 2.25 19.53 14.43
CA GLY A 219 2.33 20.82 13.73
C GLY A 219 1.13 21.73 13.98
N ARG A 220 -0.03 21.18 14.37
CA ARG A 220 -1.25 21.94 14.72
C ARG A 220 -1.60 21.76 16.20
N ASP A 221 -2.07 20.56 16.56
CA ASP A 221 -2.49 20.22 17.92
C ASP A 221 -1.28 20.00 18.84
N TYR A 222 -0.16 19.56 18.25
CA TYR A 222 1.09 19.33 18.94
C TYR A 222 2.23 20.08 18.22
N PRO A 223 2.58 21.30 18.67
CA PRO A 223 3.55 22.16 17.99
C PRO A 223 4.93 21.54 17.81
N ALA A 224 5.56 21.76 16.64
CA ALA A 224 6.87 21.21 16.31
C ALA A 224 7.98 21.63 17.28
N LYS A 225 7.87 22.83 17.88
CA LYS A 225 8.82 23.32 18.91
C LYS A 225 8.75 22.51 20.21
N ILE A 226 7.58 22.02 20.58
CA ILE A 226 7.40 21.16 21.75
C ILE A 226 7.97 19.78 21.43
N LEU A 227 7.65 19.25 20.25
CA LEU A 227 8.19 17.98 19.75
C LEU A 227 9.72 17.91 19.81
N LYS A 228 10.41 18.95 19.31
CA LYS A 228 11.88 19.06 19.36
C LYS A 228 12.46 19.15 20.77
N LYS A 229 11.67 19.55 21.78
CA LYS A 229 12.10 19.63 23.18
C LYS A 229 11.89 18.33 23.93
N GLU A 230 10.81 17.62 23.63
CA GLU A 230 10.41 16.40 24.37
C GLU A 230 11.06 15.13 23.84
N TYR A 231 11.49 15.11 22.57
CA TYR A 231 12.04 13.93 21.92
C TYR A 231 13.47 14.17 21.41
N ASP A 232 14.35 13.20 21.65
CA ASP A 232 15.72 13.22 21.13
C ASP A 232 15.76 13.12 19.60
N ILE A 233 14.84 12.33 19.03
CA ILE A 233 14.78 11.98 17.61
C ILE A 233 13.36 12.14 17.08
N ILE A 234 13.24 12.70 15.88
CA ILE A 234 11.97 12.82 15.15
C ILE A 234 12.08 12.08 13.81
N VAL A 235 11.08 11.25 13.49
CA VAL A 235 10.99 10.54 12.22
C VAL A 235 9.71 10.94 11.50
N LEU A 236 9.86 11.52 10.32
CA LEU A 236 8.77 12.01 9.48
C LEU A 236 8.30 10.92 8.51
N THR A 237 7.09 10.40 8.74
CA THR A 237 6.48 9.30 7.98
C THR A 237 5.01 9.56 7.62
N GLY A 238 4.61 10.84 7.54
CA GLY A 238 3.22 11.26 7.32
C GLY A 238 2.66 10.98 5.91
N GLY A 239 3.49 10.47 5.00
CA GLY A 239 3.11 10.16 3.62
C GLY A 239 3.02 11.38 2.70
N ALA A 240 2.63 11.14 1.44
CA ALA A 240 2.34 12.19 0.46
C ALA A 240 0.82 12.39 0.41
N THR A 241 0.30 13.33 1.19
CA THR A 241 -1.15 13.49 1.40
C THR A 241 -1.80 14.51 0.46
N GLN A 242 -1.02 15.34 -0.24
CA GLN A 242 -1.56 16.30 -1.20
C GLN A 242 -2.07 15.57 -2.45
N ALA A 243 -3.39 15.39 -2.55
CA ALA A 243 -4.02 14.77 -3.70
C ALA A 243 -3.80 15.60 -4.97
N ARG A 244 -3.56 14.92 -6.09
CA ARG A 244 -3.50 15.56 -7.41
C ARG A 244 -4.91 15.85 -7.90
N ASP A 245 -5.16 17.11 -8.22
CA ASP A 245 -6.45 17.56 -8.76
C ASP A 245 -6.47 17.58 -10.30
N LEU A 246 -7.68 17.70 -10.85
CA LEU A 246 -7.94 17.90 -12.28
C LEU A 246 -8.79 19.17 -12.48
N PRO A 247 -8.17 20.35 -12.65
CA PRO A 247 -8.87 21.62 -12.75
C PRO A 247 -9.44 21.81 -14.16
N ILE A 248 -10.53 21.10 -14.47
CA ILE A 248 -11.29 21.26 -15.71
C ILE A 248 -12.60 22.04 -15.45
N PRO A 249 -13.22 22.65 -16.48
CA PRO A 249 -14.51 23.31 -16.32
C PRO A 249 -15.54 22.42 -15.60
N GLY A 250 -16.29 23.01 -14.66
CA GLY A 250 -17.26 22.28 -13.83
C GLY A 250 -16.71 21.55 -12.61
N ARG A 251 -15.38 21.58 -12.35
CA ARG A 251 -14.74 20.90 -11.22
C ARG A 251 -15.28 21.29 -9.82
N SER A 252 -15.91 22.45 -9.70
CA SER A 252 -16.53 22.96 -8.46
C SER A 252 -17.97 22.48 -8.22
N LEU A 253 -18.57 21.73 -9.15
CA LEU A 253 -19.91 21.15 -8.97
C LEU A 253 -19.93 20.15 -7.81
N LYS A 254 -21.07 20.05 -7.13
CA LYS A 254 -21.29 19.00 -6.11
C LYS A 254 -21.34 17.62 -6.78
N GLY A 255 -20.84 16.60 -6.07
CA GLY A 255 -20.71 15.23 -6.56
C GLY A 255 -19.32 14.89 -7.11
N LEU A 256 -18.34 15.80 -7.00
CA LEU A 256 -16.97 15.63 -7.48
C LEU A 256 -15.99 15.54 -6.30
N HIS A 257 -15.48 14.34 -6.00
CA HIS A 257 -14.73 14.06 -4.76
C HIS A 257 -13.38 13.38 -5.02
N PHE A 258 -12.38 13.61 -4.16
CA PHE A 258 -11.18 12.79 -4.22
C PHE A 258 -11.49 11.34 -3.82
N ALA A 259 -10.83 10.40 -4.48
CA ALA A 259 -11.02 8.98 -4.25
C ALA A 259 -10.74 8.56 -2.80
N VAL A 260 -9.74 9.19 -2.16
CA VAL A 260 -9.39 8.85 -0.77
C VAL A 260 -10.45 9.24 0.24
N ASP A 261 -11.18 10.33 0.02
CA ASP A 261 -12.23 10.76 0.93
C ASP A 261 -13.38 9.75 0.92
N TYR A 262 -13.77 9.32 -0.29
CA TYR A 262 -14.74 8.25 -0.50
C TYR A 262 -14.33 6.92 0.15
N LEU A 263 -13.08 6.49 -0.07
CA LEU A 263 -12.58 5.23 0.49
C LEU A 263 -12.43 5.29 2.01
N LYS A 264 -11.97 6.42 2.58
CA LYS A 264 -11.90 6.65 4.03
C LYS A 264 -13.27 6.51 4.66
N GLN A 265 -14.27 7.17 4.06
CA GLN A 265 -15.67 7.10 4.46
C GLN A 265 -16.21 5.67 4.45
N GLN A 266 -15.94 4.87 3.41
CA GLN A 266 -16.39 3.47 3.40
C GLN A 266 -15.68 2.63 4.47
N ASN A 267 -14.36 2.77 4.61
CA ASN A 267 -13.60 2.01 5.60
C ASN A 267 -14.05 2.34 7.03
N LYS A 268 -14.43 3.59 7.32
CA LYS A 268 -15.09 3.97 8.58
C LYS A 268 -16.41 3.22 8.79
N ARG A 269 -17.28 3.18 7.77
CA ARG A 269 -18.56 2.46 7.82
C ARG A 269 -18.39 0.96 8.10
N ASN A 270 -17.44 0.30 7.43
CA ASN A 270 -17.14 -1.11 7.68
C ASN A 270 -16.73 -1.40 9.13
N ARG A 271 -16.13 -0.41 9.80
CA ARG A 271 -15.72 -0.49 11.21
C ARG A 271 -16.81 -0.02 12.19
N GLY A 272 -17.96 0.43 11.70
CA GLY A 272 -19.01 1.02 12.53
C GLY A 272 -18.61 2.37 13.15
N LEU A 273 -17.65 3.08 12.55
CA LEU A 273 -17.23 4.42 12.97
C LEU A 273 -18.09 5.49 12.31
N GLU A 274 -18.32 6.60 13.02
CA GLU A 274 -19.07 7.74 12.50
C GLU A 274 -18.32 8.48 11.38
N VAL A 275 -19.11 9.04 10.47
CA VAL A 275 -18.65 9.83 9.34
C VAL A 275 -19.14 11.25 9.57
N ASP A 276 -18.24 12.10 10.07
CA ASP A 276 -18.54 13.46 10.52
C ASP A 276 -18.65 14.50 9.38
N GLU A 277 -18.62 14.03 8.13
CA GLU A 277 -18.60 14.83 6.91
C GLU A 277 -19.80 14.48 6.01
N ASP A 278 -20.05 15.31 5.00
CA ASP A 278 -21.07 15.02 3.98
C ASP A 278 -20.86 13.63 3.35
N GLU A 279 -21.91 12.82 3.31
CA GLU A 279 -21.81 11.44 2.86
C GLU A 279 -21.48 11.32 1.37
N ILE A 280 -20.45 10.52 1.06
CA ILE A 280 -20.10 10.14 -0.30
C ILE A 280 -20.53 8.69 -0.53
N LEU A 281 -21.72 8.51 -1.12
CA LEU A 281 -22.30 7.21 -1.44
C LEU A 281 -22.53 7.04 -2.94
N ALA A 282 -22.29 5.83 -3.44
CA ALA A 282 -22.46 5.41 -4.82
C ALA A 282 -23.80 4.72 -5.11
N THR A 283 -24.60 4.42 -4.09
CA THR A 283 -25.88 3.69 -4.22
C THR A 283 -26.80 4.32 -5.25
N ASN A 284 -27.25 3.52 -6.23
CA ASN A 284 -28.12 3.92 -7.35
C ASN A 284 -27.57 5.05 -8.25
N LYS A 285 -26.27 5.33 -8.22
CA LYS A 285 -25.63 6.39 -9.01
C LYS A 285 -24.87 5.86 -10.23
N ASN A 286 -24.74 6.71 -11.25
CA ASN A 286 -23.76 6.59 -12.32
C ASN A 286 -22.41 7.16 -11.81
N VAL A 287 -21.48 6.26 -11.48
CA VAL A 287 -20.19 6.61 -10.88
C VAL A 287 -19.10 6.64 -11.93
N ILE A 288 -18.31 7.71 -11.96
CA ILE A 288 -17.13 7.83 -12.82
C ILE A 288 -15.87 7.90 -11.95
N VAL A 289 -14.97 6.94 -12.10
CA VAL A 289 -13.67 6.91 -11.46
C VAL A 289 -12.60 7.35 -12.46
N ILE A 290 -11.92 8.46 -12.17
CA ILE A 290 -10.88 9.02 -13.04
C ILE A 290 -9.50 8.58 -12.52
N GLY A 291 -8.84 7.70 -13.27
CA GLY A 291 -7.53 7.14 -12.93
C GLY A 291 -7.44 5.63 -13.16
N GLY A 292 -6.24 5.13 -13.42
CA GLY A 292 -5.99 3.71 -13.72
C GLY A 292 -5.28 2.92 -12.61
N GLY A 293 -4.92 3.56 -11.50
CA GLY A 293 -4.14 2.93 -10.42
C GLY A 293 -4.96 2.03 -9.48
N ASP A 294 -4.31 1.49 -8.45
CA ASP A 294 -4.96 0.64 -7.45
C ASP A 294 -6.09 1.34 -6.71
N THR A 295 -5.90 2.60 -6.32
CA THR A 295 -6.93 3.44 -5.70
C THR A 295 -8.19 3.57 -6.57
N ALA A 296 -8.03 3.61 -7.89
CA ALA A 296 -9.17 3.66 -8.80
C ALA A 296 -9.90 2.31 -8.85
N ASN A 297 -9.16 1.20 -8.86
CA ASN A 297 -9.75 -0.15 -8.77
C ASN A 297 -10.49 -0.35 -7.43
N ASP A 298 -9.96 0.23 -6.34
CA ASP A 298 -10.59 0.22 -5.02
C ASP A 298 -11.92 0.98 -5.02
N CYS A 299 -11.97 2.14 -5.70
CA CYS A 299 -13.21 2.89 -5.87
C CYS A 299 -14.26 2.11 -6.68
N VAL A 300 -13.84 1.45 -7.76
CA VAL A 300 -14.73 0.60 -8.57
C VAL A 300 -15.34 -0.51 -7.73
N GLY A 301 -14.51 -1.28 -7.01
CA GLY A 301 -14.97 -2.40 -6.20
C GLY A 301 -15.86 -1.97 -5.04
N THR A 302 -15.60 -0.79 -4.48
CA THR A 302 -16.42 -0.19 -3.43
C THR A 302 -17.76 0.29 -3.98
N ALA A 303 -17.78 0.98 -5.13
CA ALA A 303 -19.01 1.46 -5.76
C ALA A 303 -19.95 0.32 -6.17
N ILE A 304 -19.40 -0.79 -6.70
CA ILE A 304 -20.17 -2.00 -7.01
C ILE A 304 -20.84 -2.54 -5.75
N ARG A 305 -20.09 -2.68 -4.65
CA ARG A 305 -20.60 -3.18 -3.36
C ARG A 305 -21.63 -2.26 -2.70
N GLN A 306 -21.54 -0.95 -2.95
CA GLN A 306 -22.56 0.01 -2.51
C GLN A 306 -23.84 0.01 -3.38
N GLY A 307 -23.89 -0.80 -4.45
CA GLY A 307 -25.04 -0.88 -5.34
C GLY A 307 -25.15 0.29 -6.32
N ALA A 308 -24.01 0.74 -6.87
CA ALA A 308 -24.03 1.70 -7.96
C ALA A 308 -24.83 1.20 -9.17
N LYS A 309 -25.51 2.13 -9.86
CA LYS A 309 -26.29 1.82 -11.07
C LYS A 309 -25.35 1.47 -12.23
N ASN A 310 -24.34 2.31 -12.45
CA ASN A 310 -23.27 2.10 -13.42
C ASN A 310 -21.94 2.56 -12.81
N VAL A 311 -20.84 1.90 -13.16
CA VAL A 311 -19.50 2.28 -12.71
C VAL A 311 -18.56 2.31 -13.90
N TYR A 312 -17.98 3.47 -14.19
CA TYR A 312 -17.01 3.68 -15.26
C TYR A 312 -15.65 3.99 -14.65
N GLN A 313 -14.59 3.34 -15.13
CA GLN A 313 -13.21 3.75 -14.86
C GLN A 313 -12.61 4.32 -16.13
N LEU A 314 -12.25 5.61 -16.11
CA LEU A 314 -11.62 6.30 -17.22
C LEU A 314 -10.13 6.45 -16.98
N GLN A 315 -9.33 6.10 -17.98
CA GLN A 315 -7.89 6.29 -17.91
C GLN A 315 -7.31 6.84 -19.21
N ARG A 316 -6.33 7.72 -19.05
CA ARG A 316 -5.63 8.39 -20.16
C ARG A 316 -4.72 7.44 -20.95
N SER A 317 -4.12 6.45 -20.27
CA SER A 317 -3.24 5.47 -20.91
C SER A 317 -4.03 4.46 -21.75
N SER A 318 -3.45 4.06 -22.87
CA SER A 318 -3.92 2.92 -23.63
C SER A 318 -3.77 1.61 -22.84
N GLU A 319 -4.47 0.57 -23.29
CA GLU A 319 -4.37 -0.75 -22.69
C GLU A 319 -2.97 -1.36 -22.87
N SER A 320 -2.41 -1.23 -24.08
CA SER A 320 -1.07 -1.70 -24.43
C SER A 320 0.02 -1.05 -23.57
N GLU A 321 -0.03 0.28 -23.39
CA GLU A 321 0.94 1.01 -22.56
C GLU A 321 0.93 0.50 -21.11
N ARG A 322 -0.26 0.19 -20.59
CA ARG A 322 -0.41 -0.35 -19.25
C ARG A 322 0.17 -1.75 -19.13
N ASP A 323 -0.11 -2.62 -20.08
CA ASP A 323 0.43 -3.98 -20.04
C ASP A 323 1.94 -4.01 -20.21
N SER A 324 2.51 -3.13 -21.04
CA SER A 324 3.97 -2.96 -21.14
C SER A 324 4.60 -2.50 -19.83
N LYS A 325 4.02 -1.51 -19.15
CA LYS A 325 4.49 -1.07 -17.81
C LYS A 325 4.32 -2.15 -16.74
N GLY A 326 3.36 -3.05 -16.95
CA GLY A 326 3.03 -4.12 -16.04
C GLY A 326 3.94 -5.31 -16.15
N ALA A 327 4.59 -5.47 -17.32
CA ALA A 327 5.35 -6.64 -17.74
C ALA A 327 6.35 -7.13 -16.70
N SER A 328 6.54 -8.45 -16.69
CA SER A 328 7.61 -9.07 -15.91
C SER A 328 8.97 -8.61 -16.42
N PHE A 329 10.02 -8.80 -15.60
CA PHE A 329 11.40 -8.52 -16.00
C PHE A 329 11.81 -9.25 -17.30
N TRP A 330 11.15 -10.37 -17.60
CA TRP A 330 11.41 -11.23 -18.75
C TRP A 330 10.52 -10.93 -19.96
N GLY A 331 9.81 -9.80 -19.99
CA GLY A 331 9.03 -9.35 -21.15
C GLY A 331 7.69 -10.07 -21.37
N LYS A 332 7.32 -11.06 -20.55
CA LYS A 332 5.96 -11.61 -20.56
C LYS A 332 4.99 -10.65 -19.87
N ILE A 333 3.87 -10.37 -20.55
CA ILE A 333 2.80 -9.47 -20.11
C ILE A 333 2.27 -9.93 -18.74
N SER A 334 2.66 -9.22 -17.69
CA SER A 334 1.92 -9.23 -16.43
C SER A 334 0.83 -8.19 -16.61
N ALA A 335 -0.37 -8.69 -16.89
CA ALA A 335 -1.50 -7.87 -17.27
C ALA A 335 -1.93 -6.99 -16.08
N MET A 336 -1.41 -5.76 -16.02
CA MET A 336 -1.91 -4.72 -15.12
C MET A 336 -3.39 -4.43 -15.37
N THR A 337 -3.89 -4.86 -16.52
CA THR A 337 -5.28 -4.83 -16.97
C THR A 337 -6.16 -5.88 -16.28
N LYS A 338 -5.61 -7.01 -15.79
CA LYS A 338 -6.36 -8.10 -15.13
C LYS A 338 -6.52 -7.90 -13.62
N ASN A 339 -7.26 -6.88 -13.22
CA ASN A 339 -7.67 -6.72 -11.81
C ASN A 339 -8.98 -7.49 -11.54
N PRO A 340 -9.07 -8.31 -10.47
CA PRO A 340 -10.26 -9.11 -10.18
C PRO A 340 -11.55 -8.30 -10.01
N VAL A 341 -11.46 -7.00 -9.70
CA VAL A 341 -12.64 -6.14 -9.58
C VAL A 341 -13.46 -6.07 -10.87
N PHE A 342 -12.83 -6.20 -12.04
CA PHE A 342 -13.55 -6.18 -13.33
C PHE A 342 -14.25 -7.51 -13.64
N GLU A 343 -13.97 -8.57 -12.87
CA GLU A 343 -14.81 -9.78 -12.87
C GLU A 343 -16.13 -9.52 -12.10
N GLU A 344 -16.17 -8.49 -11.25
CA GLU A 344 -17.35 -8.10 -10.45
C GLU A 344 -18.26 -7.10 -11.18
N GLY A 345 -17.77 -6.48 -12.25
CA GLY A 345 -18.49 -5.52 -13.06
C GLY A 345 -17.71 -4.22 -13.30
N GLY A 346 -18.43 -3.20 -13.73
CA GLY A 346 -17.87 -1.91 -14.14
C GLY A 346 -17.30 -1.92 -15.56
N ILE A 347 -17.26 -0.74 -16.16
CA ILE A 347 -16.81 -0.52 -17.53
C ILE A 347 -15.47 0.21 -17.46
N ARG A 348 -14.46 -0.33 -18.15
CA ARG A 348 -13.13 0.27 -18.20
C ARG A 348 -12.86 0.88 -19.56
N GLU A 349 -12.60 2.17 -19.58
CA GLU A 349 -12.34 2.93 -20.80
C GLU A 349 -10.89 3.40 -20.82
N TYR A 350 -10.19 3.00 -21.88
CA TYR A 350 -8.80 3.37 -22.16
C TYR A 350 -8.73 4.54 -23.12
N SER A 351 -7.60 5.26 -23.09
CA SER A 351 -7.35 6.39 -23.98
C SER A 351 -8.49 7.43 -23.94
N VAL A 352 -8.94 7.79 -22.74
CA VAL A 352 -9.98 8.80 -22.53
C VAL A 352 -9.42 9.98 -21.75
N LYS A 353 -9.73 11.21 -22.20
CA LYS A 353 -9.46 12.44 -21.47
C LYS A 353 -10.77 13.13 -21.08
N PRO A 354 -11.07 13.28 -19.77
CA PRO A 354 -12.12 14.18 -19.30
C PRO A 354 -11.83 15.62 -19.71
N THR A 355 -12.81 16.33 -20.27
CA THR A 355 -12.66 17.71 -20.75
C THR A 355 -13.46 18.71 -19.93
N ALA A 356 -14.66 18.36 -19.46
CA ALA A 356 -15.49 19.21 -18.60
C ALA A 356 -16.54 18.39 -17.84
N PHE A 357 -17.12 18.98 -16.79
CA PHE A 357 -18.35 18.53 -16.16
C PHE A 357 -19.46 19.54 -16.39
N SER A 358 -20.67 19.06 -16.64
CA SER A 358 -21.88 19.89 -16.61
C SER A 358 -22.81 19.44 -15.50
N GLY A 359 -23.66 20.35 -15.07
CA GLY A 359 -24.55 20.14 -13.96
C GLY A 359 -25.75 21.07 -13.96
N GLU A 360 -26.77 20.67 -13.22
CA GLU A 360 -27.99 21.44 -13.00
C GLU A 360 -28.10 21.79 -11.51
N ALA A 361 -28.55 23.00 -11.19
CA ALA A 361 -28.65 23.50 -9.81
C ALA A 361 -27.35 23.34 -8.97
N GLY A 362 -26.18 23.37 -9.62
CA GLY A 362 -24.88 23.24 -8.96
C GLY A 362 -24.44 21.79 -8.64
N ILE A 363 -25.16 20.79 -9.16
CA ILE A 363 -24.88 19.36 -8.98
C ILE A 363 -24.50 18.76 -10.34
N VAL A 364 -23.44 17.93 -10.38
CA VAL A 364 -23.03 17.25 -11.61
C VAL A 364 -24.15 16.34 -12.14
N ASN A 365 -24.34 16.33 -13.46
CA ASN A 365 -25.21 15.36 -14.14
C ASN A 365 -24.53 14.66 -15.33
N LYS A 366 -23.44 15.23 -15.87
CA LYS A 366 -22.71 14.64 -16.99
C LYS A 366 -21.21 14.95 -16.93
N LEU A 367 -20.42 14.01 -17.44
CA LEU A 367 -19.04 14.20 -17.83
C LEU A 367 -18.93 14.33 -19.35
N HIS A 368 -18.13 15.30 -19.81
CA HIS A 368 -17.68 15.45 -21.18
C HIS A 368 -16.28 14.88 -21.32
N ALA A 369 -16.04 14.09 -22.35
CA ALA A 369 -14.74 13.45 -22.59
C ALA A 369 -14.44 13.33 -24.09
N ILE A 370 -13.17 13.07 -24.40
CA ILE A 370 -12.69 12.87 -25.76
C ILE A 370 -11.77 11.64 -25.82
N LYS A 371 -11.76 10.94 -26.95
CA LYS A 371 -10.84 9.81 -27.18
C LYS A 371 -9.45 10.32 -27.53
N LEU A 372 -8.46 9.52 -27.14
CA LEU A 372 -7.05 9.76 -27.41
C LEU A 372 -6.48 8.69 -28.33
N ASP A 373 -5.53 9.09 -29.16
CA ASP A 373 -4.73 8.16 -29.97
C ASP A 373 -3.61 7.49 -29.14
N GLU A 374 -2.75 6.71 -29.81
CA GLU A 374 -1.61 6.04 -29.16
C GLU A 374 -0.55 7.02 -28.63
N ASN A 375 -0.45 8.21 -29.22
CA ASN A 375 0.45 9.29 -28.78
C ASN A 375 -0.16 10.13 -27.65
N ARG A 376 -1.39 9.80 -27.22
CA ARG A 376 -2.20 10.52 -26.24
C ARG A 376 -2.61 11.93 -26.70
N GLU A 377 -2.73 12.10 -28.01
CA GLU A 377 -3.30 13.27 -28.66
C GLU A 377 -4.82 13.10 -28.84
N GLU A 378 -5.55 14.20 -28.87
CA GLU A 378 -7.00 14.18 -29.04
C GLU A 378 -7.37 13.75 -30.45
N ILE A 379 -8.31 12.80 -30.55
CA ILE A 379 -8.88 12.42 -31.85
C ILE A 379 -10.01 13.39 -32.17
N ALA A 380 -9.91 14.09 -33.30
CA ALA A 380 -10.96 15.01 -33.76
C ALA A 380 -12.31 14.30 -33.93
N ASP A 381 -13.41 15.01 -33.63
CA ASP A 381 -14.79 14.51 -33.74
C ASP A 381 -15.06 13.21 -32.94
N SER A 382 -14.34 13.02 -31.83
CA SER A 382 -14.48 11.86 -30.93
C SER A 382 -14.97 12.24 -29.52
N ASP A 383 -15.53 13.45 -29.38
CA ASP A 383 -16.16 13.89 -28.15
C ASP A 383 -17.41 13.07 -27.83
N PHE A 384 -17.64 12.83 -26.54
CA PHE A 384 -18.78 12.09 -26.05
C PHE A 384 -19.12 12.48 -24.61
N GLU A 385 -20.36 12.18 -24.22
CA GLU A 385 -20.89 12.45 -22.88
C GLU A 385 -21.19 11.15 -22.13
N ILE A 386 -21.02 11.16 -20.80
CA ILE A 386 -21.43 10.08 -19.89
C ILE A 386 -22.29 10.69 -18.79
N GLU A 387 -23.45 10.09 -18.48
CA GLU A 387 -24.22 10.44 -17.28
C GLU A 387 -23.36 10.28 -16.02
N CYS A 388 -23.39 11.28 -15.14
CA CYS A 388 -22.52 11.31 -13.96
C CYS A 388 -23.25 11.91 -12.77
N ASP A 389 -23.47 11.10 -11.73
CA ASP A 389 -24.01 11.54 -10.45
C ASP A 389 -22.91 11.66 -9.37
N LEU A 390 -21.79 10.95 -9.58
CA LEU A 390 -20.63 10.95 -8.69
C LEU A 390 -19.35 10.75 -9.51
N ALA A 391 -18.37 11.64 -9.35
CA ALA A 391 -17.03 11.46 -9.89
C ALA A 391 -15.98 11.34 -8.77
N LEU A 392 -15.07 10.38 -8.92
CA LEU A 392 -14.02 10.05 -7.96
C LEU A 392 -12.64 10.22 -8.60
N PHE A 393 -11.85 11.18 -8.11
CA PHE A 393 -10.53 11.48 -8.66
C PHE A 393 -9.44 10.64 -7.98
N ALA A 394 -8.90 9.67 -8.72
CA ALA A 394 -7.85 8.74 -8.29
C ALA A 394 -6.55 8.96 -9.10
N LEU A 395 -6.06 10.21 -9.07
CA LEU A 395 -4.94 10.69 -9.91
C LEU A 395 -3.55 10.63 -9.23
N GLY A 396 -3.50 10.07 -8.02
CA GLY A 396 -2.29 9.97 -7.20
C GLY A 396 -2.06 11.23 -6.34
N PHE A 397 -0.90 11.26 -5.69
CA PHE A 397 -0.50 12.35 -4.80
C PHE A 397 0.74 13.06 -5.32
N LEU A 398 0.90 14.33 -4.92
CA LEU A 398 2.01 15.17 -5.34
C LEU A 398 3.17 15.05 -4.34
N HIS A 399 2.91 15.41 -3.09
CA HIS A 399 3.90 15.54 -2.01
C HIS A 399 3.19 15.54 -0.64
N PRO A 400 3.93 15.59 0.48
CA PRO A 400 3.35 15.81 1.81
C PRO A 400 2.75 17.22 1.94
N GLU A 401 1.87 17.41 2.91
CA GLU A 401 1.48 18.77 3.33
C GLU A 401 2.70 19.53 3.88
N HIS A 402 2.94 20.74 3.37
CA HIS A 402 4.10 21.55 3.73
C HIS A 402 3.86 22.44 4.94
N GLU A 403 2.64 22.98 5.04
CA GLU A 403 2.27 23.89 6.11
C GLU A 403 2.34 23.19 7.48
N THR A 404 2.60 23.96 8.52
CA THR A 404 2.69 23.50 9.93
C THR A 404 3.96 22.70 10.21
N LEU A 405 3.91 21.36 10.28
CA LEU A 405 5.03 20.53 10.71
C LEU A 405 6.32 20.75 9.91
N LEU A 406 6.27 20.64 8.58
CA LEU A 406 7.49 20.71 7.77
C LEU A 406 8.06 22.14 7.74
N GLY A 407 7.18 23.13 7.55
CA GLY A 407 7.54 24.54 7.62
C GLY A 407 8.16 24.93 8.97
N ASP A 408 7.55 24.52 10.09
CA ASP A 408 8.03 24.84 11.44
C ASP A 408 9.32 24.10 11.80
N LEU A 409 9.51 22.88 11.29
CA LEU A 409 10.76 22.14 11.47
C LEU A 409 11.90 22.74 10.65
N GLY A 410 11.60 23.37 9.50
CA GLY A 410 12.54 23.99 8.59
C GLY A 410 13.33 22.97 7.75
N VAL A 411 12.72 21.84 7.40
CA VAL A 411 13.37 20.82 6.56
C VAL A 411 13.40 21.26 5.10
N GLU A 412 14.49 20.94 4.40
CA GLU A 412 14.58 21.16 2.95
C GLU A 412 13.65 20.19 2.20
N LEU A 413 13.11 20.67 1.08
CA LEU A 413 12.30 19.88 0.16
C LEU A 413 13.07 19.61 -1.14
N ASP A 414 12.74 18.52 -1.83
CA ASP A 414 13.23 18.24 -3.17
C ASP A 414 12.42 19.01 -4.25
N GLU A 415 12.82 18.89 -5.52
CA GLU A 415 12.15 19.54 -6.66
C GLU A 415 10.69 19.09 -6.85
N ARG A 416 10.30 17.97 -6.25
CA ARG A 416 8.94 17.42 -6.29
C ARG A 416 8.14 17.80 -5.05
N GLY A 417 8.73 18.57 -4.12
CA GLY A 417 8.11 18.99 -2.86
C GLY A 417 8.13 17.93 -1.76
N ASN A 418 8.84 16.81 -1.92
CA ASN A 418 8.99 15.81 -0.85
C ASN A 418 10.07 16.24 0.15
N VAL A 419 10.06 15.69 1.36
CA VAL A 419 11.13 15.95 2.34
C VAL A 419 12.45 15.42 1.78
N LYS A 420 13.42 16.30 1.57
CA LYS A 420 14.73 15.96 1.04
C LYS A 420 15.54 15.23 2.10
N THR A 421 16.15 14.11 1.71
CA THR A 421 17.06 13.37 2.58
C THR A 421 18.35 13.00 1.85
N ASP A 422 19.40 12.72 2.61
CA ASP A 422 20.55 11.96 2.12
C ASP A 422 20.18 10.48 1.86
N GLU A 423 21.15 9.69 1.39
CA GLU A 423 20.99 8.25 1.16
C GLU A 423 20.67 7.45 2.44
N PHE A 424 21.03 8.02 3.59
CA PHE A 424 20.84 7.45 4.92
C PHE A 424 19.54 7.92 5.61
N LYS A 425 18.65 8.63 4.91
CA LYS A 425 17.35 9.12 5.43
C LYS A 425 17.43 10.30 6.40
N ARG A 426 18.59 10.96 6.49
CA ARG A 426 18.74 12.20 7.29
C ARG A 426 18.18 13.38 6.53
N THR A 427 17.44 14.25 7.20
CA THR A 427 17.00 15.53 6.63
C THR A 427 18.08 16.60 6.79
N SER A 428 17.82 17.82 6.31
CA SER A 428 18.69 18.98 6.57
C SER A 428 18.72 19.40 8.05
N VAL A 429 17.80 18.91 8.88
CA VAL A 429 17.70 19.25 10.31
C VAL A 429 18.27 18.10 11.16
N LYS A 430 19.28 18.40 11.97
CA LYS A 430 19.91 17.43 12.88
C LYS A 430 18.87 16.81 13.83
N GLY A 431 18.92 15.48 13.97
CA GLY A 431 17.98 14.72 14.80
C GLY A 431 16.61 14.48 14.14
N VAL A 432 16.42 14.91 12.90
CA VAL A 432 15.20 14.71 12.12
C VAL A 432 15.49 13.85 10.89
N TYR A 433 14.72 12.78 10.75
CA TYR A 433 14.81 11.79 9.67
C TYR A 433 13.47 11.75 8.93
N ALA A 434 13.47 11.26 7.69
CA ALA A 434 12.23 11.04 6.94
C ALA A 434 12.25 9.71 6.19
N ALA A 435 11.11 9.05 6.09
CA ALA A 435 10.98 7.75 5.42
C ALA A 435 9.63 7.55 4.74
N GLY A 436 9.60 6.62 3.80
CA GLY A 436 8.43 6.25 3.02
C GLY A 436 7.98 7.35 2.07
N ASP A 437 6.68 7.37 1.80
CA ASP A 437 6.08 8.24 0.79
C ASP A 437 6.32 9.74 1.06
N MET A 438 6.64 10.11 2.32
CA MET A 438 6.94 11.49 2.68
C MET A 438 8.22 12.04 2.03
N ARG A 439 9.18 11.16 1.69
CA ARG A 439 10.44 11.51 1.04
C ARG A 439 10.58 10.99 -0.39
N SER A 440 9.77 10.01 -0.80
CA SER A 440 9.82 9.43 -2.16
C SER A 440 8.66 9.85 -3.07
N GLY A 441 7.60 10.42 -2.50
CA GLY A 441 6.28 10.43 -3.09
C GLY A 441 5.62 9.05 -3.01
N GLN A 442 4.35 8.99 -3.45
CA GLN A 442 3.52 7.78 -3.38
C GLN A 442 4.22 6.53 -3.92
N SER A 443 4.24 5.47 -3.13
CA SER A 443 4.91 4.22 -3.48
C SER A 443 4.16 2.97 -3.00
N LEU A 444 4.85 1.84 -2.97
CA LEU A 444 4.31 0.55 -2.52
C LEU A 444 4.55 0.34 -1.02
N VAL A 445 3.64 -0.37 -0.36
CA VAL A 445 3.74 -0.73 1.07
C VAL A 445 5.09 -1.37 1.41
N CYS A 446 5.59 -2.30 0.59
CA CYS A 446 6.89 -2.94 0.81
C CYS A 446 8.08 -1.96 0.72
N LYS A 447 7.99 -0.94 -0.13
CA LYS A 447 9.00 0.12 -0.23
C LYS A 447 8.96 1.02 1.00
N ALA A 448 7.76 1.39 1.47
CA ALA A 448 7.58 2.16 2.69
C ALA A 448 8.15 1.43 3.92
N ILE A 449 7.89 0.13 4.07
CA ILE A 449 8.47 -0.70 5.15
C ILE A 449 10.00 -0.71 5.04
N SER A 450 10.55 -0.99 3.84
CA SER A 450 12.00 -0.99 3.60
C SER A 450 12.66 0.34 3.99
N ASP A 451 12.02 1.45 3.62
CA ASP A 451 12.54 2.79 3.91
C ASP A 451 12.47 3.13 5.41
N GLY A 452 11.39 2.74 6.10
CA GLY A 452 11.25 2.87 7.55
C GLY A 452 12.30 2.06 8.33
N ARG A 453 12.61 0.84 7.89
CA ARG A 453 13.70 0.02 8.45
C ARG A 453 15.06 0.67 8.26
N LYS A 454 15.33 1.20 7.07
CA LYS A 454 16.59 1.92 6.77
C LYS A 454 16.75 3.16 7.65
N ALA A 455 15.68 3.93 7.85
CA ALA A 455 15.70 5.07 8.76
C ALA A 455 16.00 4.64 10.20
N ALA A 456 15.34 3.60 10.72
CA ALA A 456 15.62 3.06 12.05
C ALA A 456 17.09 2.63 12.20
N ARG A 457 17.63 1.92 11.21
CA ARG A 457 19.04 1.51 11.19
C ARG A 457 20.00 2.70 11.21
N THR A 458 19.72 3.75 10.42
CA THR A 458 20.56 4.97 10.43
C THR A 458 20.49 5.67 11.78
N ILE A 459 19.29 5.83 12.35
CA ILE A 459 19.10 6.46 13.66
C ILE A 459 19.93 5.72 14.70
N ASP A 460 19.85 4.40 14.72
CA ASP A 460 20.60 3.60 15.69
C ASP A 460 22.12 3.76 15.54
N LEU A 461 22.62 3.76 14.30
CA LEU A 461 24.03 4.05 14.02
C LEU A 461 24.45 5.45 14.47
N ASP A 462 23.66 6.47 14.17
CA ASP A 462 24.00 7.85 14.48
C ASP A 462 24.06 8.11 15.98
N ILE A 463 23.24 7.39 16.76
CA ILE A 463 23.11 7.57 18.20
C ILE A 463 24.08 6.67 18.98
N MET A 464 24.21 5.40 18.57
CA MET A 464 24.99 4.39 19.29
C MET A 464 26.39 4.16 18.72
N GLY A 465 26.69 4.65 17.51
CA GLY A 465 27.94 4.42 16.79
C GLY A 465 28.10 3.03 16.17
N GLN A 466 27.18 2.11 16.48
CA GLN A 466 27.09 0.76 15.94
C GLN A 466 25.61 0.34 15.89
N THR A 467 25.24 -0.62 15.04
CA THR A 467 23.87 -1.13 14.97
C THR A 467 23.84 -2.62 14.69
N ASN A 468 22.83 -3.29 15.26
CA ASN A 468 22.45 -4.66 14.91
C ASN A 468 21.18 -4.70 14.03
N LEU A 469 20.63 -3.54 13.68
CA LEU A 469 19.46 -3.45 12.81
C LEU A 469 19.85 -3.71 11.35
N ARG A 470 18.98 -4.41 10.62
CA ARG A 470 19.16 -4.78 9.21
C ARG A 470 18.31 -3.94 8.27
#